data_AF-A0A532EVC8-F1
#
_entry.id   AF-A0A532EVC8-F1
#
_cell.length_a   1.000
_cell.length_b   1.000
_cell.length_c   1.000
_cell.angle_alpha   90.00
_cell.angle_beta   90.00
_cell.angle_gamma   90.00
#
_symmetry.space_group_name_H-M   'P 1'
#
loop_
_entity.id
_entity.type
_entity.pdbx_description
1 polymer ?
#
loop_
_entity_poly.entity_id
_entity_poly.type
_entity_poly.pdbx_seq_one_letter_code
_entity_poly.pdbx_strand_id
1 'polypeptide(L)' 'ELQSESGGRIQAIAFRAVDTALGEFLFTNRGKPVHVAGSLSGNHWNGNRTVQFRIVDAALA' A
#
# COMPACT_ATOMS: atom_id res chain seq x y z
N GLU A 1 1.90 0.11 -5.72
CA GLU A 1 1.74 -1.35 -5.55
C GLU A 1 2.73 -1.84 -4.50
N LEU A 2 2.43 -2.96 -3.85
CA LEU A 2 3.32 -3.66 -2.93
C LEU A 2 3.80 -4.95 -3.59
N GLN A 3 5.02 -5.36 -3.26
CA GLN A 3 5.62 -6.60 -3.72
C GLN A 3 6.18 -7.36 -2.52
N SER A 4 5.88 -8.66 -2.42
CA SER A 4 6.47 -9.55 -1.42
C SER A 4 7.83 -10.06 -1.90
N GLU A 5 8.65 -10.52 -0.95
CA GLU A 5 9.93 -11.19 -1.25
C GLU A 5 9.74 -12.47 -2.07
N SER A 6 8.58 -13.14 -1.92
CA SER A 6 8.18 -14.31 -2.71
C SER A 6 7.66 -13.97 -4.12
N GLY A 7 7.67 -12.70 -4.53
CA GLY A 7 7.29 -12.25 -5.88
C GLY A 7 5.80 -11.93 -6.08
N GLY A 8 4.97 -12.11 -5.04
CA GLY A 8 3.56 -11.72 -5.07
C GLY A 8 3.40 -10.20 -5.15
N ARG A 9 2.37 -9.73 -5.87
CA ARG A 9 2.09 -8.30 -6.04
C ARG A 9 0.64 -7.99 -5.72
N ILE A 10 0.40 -6.81 -5.16
CA ILE A 10 -0.94 -6.29 -4.93
C ILE A 10 -0.98 -4.77 -5.13
N GLN A 11 -2.07 -4.28 -5.72
CA GLN A 11 -2.31 -2.84 -5.74
C GLN A 11 -2.53 -2.33 -4.33
N ALA A 12 -1.94 -1.19 -3.99
CA ALA A 12 -2.08 -0.60 -2.67
C ALA A 12 -2.19 0.91 -2.74
N ILE A 13 -2.91 1.49 -1.78
CA ILE A 13 -3.14 2.92 -1.67
C ILE A 13 -3.16 3.36 -0.20
N ALA A 14 -2.59 4.52 0.07
CA ALA A 14 -2.76 5.25 1.33
C ALA A 14 -3.57 6.51 1.03
N PHE A 15 -4.78 6.60 1.55
CA PHE A 15 -5.65 7.76 1.31
C PHE A 15 -5.29 8.89 2.27
N ARG A 16 -5.30 10.14 1.77
CA ARG A 16 -5.03 11.35 2.57
C ARG A 16 -3.69 11.29 3.33
N ALA A 17 -2.68 10.64 2.74
CA ALA A 17 -1.39 10.43 3.38
C ALA A 17 -0.38 11.57 3.11
N VAL A 18 -0.59 12.40 2.10
CA VAL A 18 0.29 13.55 1.81
C VAL A 18 0.32 14.48 3.03
N ASP A 19 1.49 15.02 3.35
CA ASP A 19 1.77 15.87 4.53
C ASP A 19 1.47 15.21 5.88
N THR A 20 1.52 13.87 5.93
CA THR A 20 1.44 13.09 7.18
C THR A 20 2.72 12.30 7.39
N ALA A 21 2.98 11.85 8.62
CA ALA A 21 4.10 10.96 8.94
C ALA A 21 4.08 9.68 8.08
N LEU A 22 2.89 9.13 7.81
CA LEU A 22 2.75 7.94 6.94
C LEU A 22 3.16 8.28 5.50
N GLY A 23 2.75 9.42 4.96
CA GLY A 23 3.13 9.82 3.60
C GLY A 23 4.63 10.04 3.47
N GLU A 24 5.22 10.80 4.38
CA GLU A 24 6.66 11.05 4.42
C GLU A 24 7.45 9.73 4.54
N PHE A 25 6.99 8.82 5.41
CA PHE A 25 7.58 7.50 5.55
C PHE A 25 7.53 6.71 4.23
N LEU A 26 6.37 6.66 3.56
CA LEU A 26 6.20 5.92 2.31
C LEU A 26 6.99 6.53 1.15
N PHE A 27 7.10 7.85 1.08
CA PHE A 27 7.92 8.52 0.07
C PHE A 27 9.41 8.25 0.29
N THR A 28 9.89 8.39 1.53
CA THR A 28 11.30 8.21 1.89
C THR A 28 11.78 6.77 1.72
N ASN A 29 10.91 5.79 1.97
CA ASN A 29 11.25 4.37 1.93
C ASN A 29 10.84 3.67 0.62
N ARG A 30 10.57 4.43 -0.44
CA ARG A 30 10.21 3.85 -1.74
C ARG A 30 11.30 2.90 -2.24
N GLY A 31 10.91 1.68 -2.60
CA GLY A 31 11.81 0.64 -3.10
C GLY A 31 12.55 -0.14 -2.00
N LYS A 32 12.36 0.22 -0.72
CA LYS A 32 12.89 -0.54 0.41
C LYS A 32 11.85 -1.52 0.95
N PRO A 33 12.27 -2.64 1.56
CA PRO A 33 11.38 -3.50 2.34
C PRO A 33 10.78 -2.72 3.51
N VAL A 34 9.45 -2.81 3.65
CA VAL A 34 8.68 -2.21 4.75
C VAL A 34 7.56 -3.15 5.17
N HIS A 35 7.21 -3.11 6.44
CA HIS A 35 5.95 -3.67 6.93
C HIS A 35 4.82 -2.66 6.73
N VAL A 36 3.64 -3.14 6.34
CA VAL A 36 2.45 -2.31 6.20
C VAL A 36 1.26 -2.96 6.90
N ALA A 37 0.43 -2.16 7.54
CA ALA A 37 -0.85 -2.58 8.12
C ALA A 37 -2.01 -1.89 7.41
N GLY A 38 -3.15 -2.58 7.34
CA GLY A 38 -4.24 -2.15 6.49
C GLY A 38 -5.32 -3.20 6.31
N SER A 39 -6.13 -3.01 5.26
CA SER A 39 -7.24 -3.90 4.93
C SER A 39 -7.34 -4.13 3.42
N LEU A 40 -7.88 -5.28 3.02
CA LEU A 40 -8.20 -5.57 1.62
C LEU A 40 -9.58 -5.01 1.27
N SER A 41 -9.66 -4.37 0.12
CA SER A 41 -10.88 -3.80 -0.45
C SER A 41 -11.08 -4.31 -1.88
N GLY A 42 -12.33 -4.49 -2.28
CA GLY A 42 -12.69 -4.76 -3.68
C GLY A 42 -12.85 -3.45 -4.44
N ASN A 43 -11.91 -3.13 -5.33
CA ASN A 43 -12.03 -2.00 -6.24
C ASN A 43 -12.86 -2.41 -7.46
N HIS A 44 -13.97 -1.73 -7.72
CA HIS A 44 -14.84 -1.97 -8.87
C HIS A 44 -14.69 -0.83 -9.87
N TRP A 45 -14.14 -1.12 -11.05
CA TRP A 45 -13.92 -0.13 -12.09
C TRP A 45 -14.26 -0.71 -13.46
N ASN A 46 -15.14 -0.02 -14.20
CA ASN A 46 -15.57 -0.41 -15.54
C ASN A 46 -16.03 -1.88 -15.65
N GLY A 47 -16.81 -2.36 -14.68
CA GLY A 47 -17.31 -3.73 -14.63
C GLY A 47 -16.29 -4.79 -14.17
N ASN A 48 -15.03 -4.41 -13.92
CA ASN A 48 -14.01 -5.31 -13.39
C ASN A 48 -13.84 -5.12 -11.87
N ARG A 49 -13.58 -6.22 -11.15
CA ARG A 49 -13.30 -6.21 -9.71
C ARG A 49 -11.87 -6.64 -9.46
N THR A 50 -11.07 -5.76 -8.86
CA THR A 50 -9.71 -6.07 -8.41
C THR A 50 -9.60 -5.97 -6.89
N VAL A 51 -8.62 -6.65 -6.30
CA VAL A 51 -8.31 -6.50 -4.88
C VAL A 51 -7.27 -5.39 -4.73
N GLN A 52 -7.50 -4.46 -3.80
CA GLN A 52 -6.59 -3.38 -3.45
C GLN A 52 -6.38 -3.34 -1.94
N PHE A 53 -5.13 -3.22 -1.51
CA PHE A 53 -4.77 -3.05 -0.11
C PHE A 53 -4.78 -1.58 0.29
N ARG A 54 -5.58 -1.22 1.29
CA ARG A 54 -5.60 0.12 1.86
C ARG A 54 -4.66 0.19 3.06
N ILE A 55 -3.57 0.94 2.92
CA ILE A 55 -2.57 1.15 3.96
C ILE A 55 -3.11 2.16 4.98
N VAL A 56 -2.93 1.85 6.26
CA VAL A 56 -3.23 2.77 7.38
C VAL A 56 -2.02 3.03 8.27
N ASP A 57 -1.02 2.14 8.23
CA ASP A 57 0.24 2.28 8.99
C ASP A 57 1.38 1.53 8.28
N ALA A 58 2.63 1.92 8.58
CA ALA A 58 3.83 1.31 8.02
C ALA A 58 5.07 1.48 8.92
N ALA A 59 5.97 0.51 8.87
CA ALA A 59 7.23 0.51 9.61
C ALA A 59 8.37 -0.09 8.78
N LEU A 60 9.62 0.18 9.16
CA LEU A 60 10.77 -0.50 8.56
C LEU A 60 10.64 -2.02 8.80
N ALA A 61 11.04 -2.80 7.79
CA ALA A 61 11.14 -4.25 7.91
C ALA A 61 12.39 -4.68 8.68
#